data_AF-A0A023B885-F1
#
_entry.id   AF-A0A023B885-F1
#
_cell.length_a   1.000
_cell.length_b   1.000
_cell.length_c   1.000
_cell.angle_alpha   90.00
_cell.angle_beta   90.00
_cell.angle_gamma   90.00
#
_symmetry.space_group_name_H-M   'P 1'
#
loop_
_entity.id
_entity.type
_entity.pdbx_description
1 polymer ?
#
loop_
_entity_poly.entity_id
_entity_poly.type
_entity_poly.pdbx_seq_one_letter_code
_entity_poly.pdbx_strand_id
1 'polypeptide(L)'
;MSSGFWNVPIGEFNVIPFGIKNPPAEFQRAMDASFEEVLGTMDGEAGMLDRIEKILWLCRANGFYPRLDESEWFKSEVRYLGHVTVKDGKRCQAKEIDALKNAAACSDKRSLQSFLGLVGCLRPFIRRFAEYTAPLFNLLKKGTVFDWGPRQADAFKAQKEAVVEAALLYTPEPGQPYTIETDASVLGIGAV
;
A
#
# COMPACT_ATOMS: atom_id res chain seq x y z
N MET A 1 54.99 -9.44 14.47
CA MET A 1 53.61 -8.95 14.72
C MET A 1 53.21 -8.10 13.52
N SER A 2 52.54 -8.68 12.53
CA SER A 2 52.02 -7.92 11.39
C SER A 2 50.56 -8.27 11.17
N SER A 3 49.73 -7.26 11.46
CA SER A 3 48.36 -7.02 11.01
C SER A 3 47.75 -8.04 10.05
N GLY A 4 46.73 -8.75 10.52
CA GLY A 4 45.75 -9.44 9.70
C GLY A 4 44.93 -8.43 8.89
N PHE A 5 45.35 -8.21 7.66
CA PHE A 5 44.55 -7.57 6.62
C PHE A 5 43.49 -8.57 6.16
N TRP A 6 42.23 -8.16 6.23
CA TRP A 6 41.09 -8.91 5.72
C TRP A 6 41.27 -9.14 4.20
N ASN A 7 41.48 -10.39 3.79
CA ASN A 7 41.33 -10.81 2.40
C ASN A 7 39.83 -10.85 2.06
N VAL A 8 39.27 -9.71 1.65
CA VAL A 8 37.99 -9.70 0.95
C VAL A 8 38.30 -9.98 -0.52
N PRO A 9 37.71 -11.02 -1.16
CA PRO A 9 37.91 -11.23 -2.58
C PRO A 9 37.38 -10.02 -3.35
N ILE A 10 38.23 -9.41 -4.17
CA ILE A 10 37.81 -8.33 -5.07
C ILE A 10 37.06 -8.98 -6.23
N GLY A 11 35.73 -8.91 -6.20
CA GLY A 11 34.86 -9.37 -7.28
C GLY A 11 33.90 -8.25 -7.68
N GLU A 12 33.55 -8.20 -8.97
CA GLU A 12 32.51 -7.30 -9.48
C GLU A 12 31.17 -8.03 -9.64
N PHE A 13 30.07 -7.29 -9.49
CA PHE A 13 28.73 -7.84 -9.64
C PHE A 13 28.27 -7.70 -11.10
N ASN A 14 27.88 -8.82 -11.71
CA ASN A 14 27.29 -8.84 -13.06
C ASN A 14 25.78 -8.54 -13.07
N VAL A 15 25.18 -8.40 -11.89
CA VAL A 15 23.77 -8.07 -11.68
C VAL A 15 23.67 -7.03 -10.57
N ILE A 16 22.56 -6.30 -10.51
CA ILE A 16 22.35 -5.30 -9.45
C ILE A 16 22.30 -6.01 -8.09
N PRO A 17 23.26 -5.76 -7.17
CA PRO A 17 23.28 -6.42 -5.88
C PRO A 17 22.27 -5.79 -4.91
N PHE A 18 21.86 -6.56 -3.90
CA PHE A 18 21.08 -6.01 -2.78
C PHE A 18 21.93 -5.04 -1.95
N GLY A 19 21.29 -3.98 -1.42
CA GLY A 19 21.92 -3.06 -0.47
C GLY A 19 22.53 -1.78 -1.06
N ILE A 20 22.55 -1.62 -2.39
CA ILE A 20 22.86 -0.32 -3.00
C ILE A 20 21.60 0.57 -3.03
N LYS A 21 21.76 1.89 -3.16
CA LYS A 21 20.68 2.87 -2.86
C LYS A 21 19.53 2.95 -3.90
N ASN A 22 19.80 2.71 -5.18
CA ASN A 22 18.83 2.89 -6.28
C ASN A 22 18.27 1.65 -7.04
N PRO A 23 18.49 0.37 -6.65
CA PRO A 23 17.99 -0.79 -7.39
C PRO A 23 16.50 -0.77 -7.70
N PRO A 24 15.61 -0.42 -6.74
CA PRO A 24 14.18 -0.49 -7.02
C PRO A 24 13.76 0.46 -8.16
N ALA A 25 14.39 1.63 -8.27
CA ALA A 25 14.07 2.61 -9.30
C ALA A 25 14.61 2.22 -10.68
N GLU A 26 15.79 1.58 -10.75
CA GLU A 26 16.31 1.01 -12.01
C GLU A 26 15.45 -0.16 -12.46
N PHE A 27 15.08 -1.05 -11.53
CA PHE A 27 14.21 -2.19 -11.81
C PHE A 27 12.83 -1.74 -12.29
N GLN A 28 12.22 -0.75 -11.64
CA GLN A 28 10.92 -0.22 -12.07
C GLN A 28 11.01 0.36 -13.49
N ARG A 29 12.06 1.12 -13.82
CA ARG A 29 12.25 1.63 -15.19
C ARG A 29 12.38 0.52 -16.24
N ALA A 30 13.12 -0.54 -15.92
CA ALA A 30 13.23 -1.69 -16.81
C ALA A 30 11.88 -2.42 -16.97
N MET A 31 11.11 -2.58 -15.89
CA MET A 31 9.77 -3.15 -15.92
C MET A 31 8.81 -2.31 -16.77
N ASP A 32 8.78 -1.00 -16.56
CA ASP A 32 7.91 -0.09 -17.31
C ASP A 32 8.22 -0.17 -18.81
N ALA A 33 9.49 -0.08 -19.20
CA ALA A 33 9.92 -0.17 -20.60
C ALA A 33 9.64 -1.54 -21.25
N SER A 34 9.68 -2.62 -20.48
CA SER A 34 9.53 -3.99 -21.02
C SER A 34 8.08 -4.46 -21.07
N PHE A 35 7.21 -3.91 -20.22
CA PHE A 35 5.82 -4.37 -20.04
C PHE A 35 4.76 -3.31 -20.35
N GLU A 36 5.13 -2.10 -20.81
CA GLU A 36 4.21 -1.00 -21.13
C GLU A 36 2.98 -1.46 -21.94
N GLU A 37 3.20 -2.27 -22.97
CA GLU A 37 2.13 -2.78 -23.85
C GLU A 37 1.11 -3.68 -23.14
N VAL A 38 1.48 -4.25 -22.00
CA VAL A 38 0.65 -5.17 -21.22
C VAL A 38 0.13 -4.52 -19.93
N LEU A 39 0.73 -3.42 -19.49
CA LEU A 39 0.36 -2.66 -18.30
C LEU A 39 -0.78 -1.68 -18.60
N GLY A 40 -2.03 -2.15 -18.64
CA GLY A 40 -3.19 -1.24 -18.73
C GLY A 40 -4.49 -1.87 -19.18
N THR A 41 -4.44 -3.02 -19.86
CA THR A 41 -5.64 -3.67 -20.38
C THR A 41 -6.26 -4.58 -19.32
N MET A 42 -7.49 -4.27 -18.91
CA MET A 42 -8.34 -5.17 -18.12
C MET A 42 -9.17 -6.01 -19.10
N ASP A 43 -8.54 -7.01 -19.69
CA ASP A 43 -9.27 -7.94 -20.56
C ASP A 43 -10.14 -8.88 -19.73
N GLY A 44 -11.30 -9.26 -20.27
CA GLY A 44 -12.12 -10.32 -19.69
C GLY A 44 -11.41 -11.67 -19.72
N GLU A 45 -12.02 -12.70 -19.10
CA GLU A 45 -11.44 -14.05 -18.96
C GLU A 45 -10.94 -14.64 -20.30
N ALA A 46 -11.59 -14.30 -21.42
CA ALA A 46 -11.24 -14.77 -22.76
C ALA A 46 -9.86 -14.30 -23.24
N GLY A 47 -9.34 -13.16 -22.78
CA GLY A 47 -8.01 -12.63 -23.15
C GLY A 47 -6.90 -12.95 -22.15
N MET A 48 -7.23 -13.60 -21.03
CA MET A 48 -6.28 -13.80 -19.93
C MET A 48 -5.13 -14.73 -20.33
N LEU A 49 -5.42 -15.83 -21.04
CA LEU A 49 -4.39 -16.81 -21.45
C LEU A 49 -3.39 -16.19 -22.43
N ASP A 50 -3.87 -15.50 -23.45
CA ASP A 50 -3.04 -14.81 -24.44
C ASP A 50 -2.14 -13.76 -23.77
N ARG A 51 -2.68 -13.06 -22.77
CA ARG A 51 -1.92 -12.08 -21.99
C ARG A 51 -0.84 -12.73 -21.13
N ILE A 52 -1.16 -13.85 -20.46
CA ILE A 52 -0.17 -14.61 -19.69
C ILE A 52 0.95 -15.09 -20.62
N GLU A 53 0.61 -15.63 -21.78
CA GLU A 53 1.58 -16.07 -22.77
C GLU A 53 2.49 -14.90 -23.21
N LYS A 54 1.90 -13.75 -23.50
CA LYS A 54 2.64 -12.53 -23.85
C LYS A 54 3.56 -12.05 -22.72
N ILE A 55 3.10 -12.06 -21.46
CA ILE A 55 3.92 -11.69 -20.30
C ILE A 55 5.11 -12.65 -20.16
N LEU A 56 4.88 -13.96 -20.26
CA LEU A 56 5.95 -14.96 -20.16
C LEU A 56 6.94 -14.84 -21.33
N TRP A 57 6.45 -14.53 -22.53
CA TRP A 57 7.30 -14.25 -23.68
C TRP A 57 8.16 -12.98 -23.46
N LEU A 58 7.57 -11.88 -22.99
CA LEU A 58 8.29 -10.64 -22.66
C LEU A 58 9.31 -10.85 -21.55
N CYS A 59 8.98 -11.63 -20.52
CA CYS A 59 9.93 -12.03 -19.48
C CYS A 59 11.15 -12.71 -20.10
N ARG A 60 10.94 -13.71 -20.97
CA ARG A 60 12.02 -14.43 -21.65
C ARG A 60 12.83 -13.53 -22.57
N ALA A 61 12.18 -12.64 -23.32
CA ALA A 61 12.84 -11.73 -24.25
C ALA A 61 13.73 -10.70 -23.54
N ASN A 62 13.29 -10.20 -22.38
CA ASN A 62 13.99 -9.15 -21.63
C ASN A 62 14.84 -9.68 -20.45
N GLY A 63 14.96 -11.00 -20.30
CA GLY A 63 15.78 -11.61 -19.24
C GLY A 63 15.19 -11.53 -17.84
N PHE A 64 13.87 -11.39 -17.71
CA PHE A 64 13.17 -11.52 -16.43
C PHE A 64 12.81 -12.98 -16.14
N TYR A 65 12.98 -13.37 -14.89
CA TYR A 65 12.68 -14.72 -14.41
C TYR A 65 11.59 -14.63 -13.33
N PRO A 66 10.31 -14.88 -13.68
CA PRO A 66 9.24 -14.87 -12.70
C PRO A 66 9.40 -16.02 -11.70
N ARG A 67 9.14 -15.74 -10.43
CA ARG A 67 9.07 -16.77 -9.37
C ARG A 67 7.73 -17.47 -9.43
N LEU A 68 7.66 -18.55 -10.21
CA LEU A 68 6.41 -19.29 -10.46
C LEU A 68 5.83 -19.92 -9.19
N ASP A 69 6.69 -20.26 -8.23
CA ASP A 69 6.35 -20.77 -6.91
C ASP A 69 5.62 -19.75 -6.02
N GLU A 70 5.93 -18.46 -6.18
CA GLU A 70 5.26 -17.35 -5.49
C GLU A 70 4.13 -16.71 -6.32
N SER A 71 3.92 -17.17 -7.56
CA SER A 71 2.95 -16.57 -8.47
C SER A 71 1.53 -17.11 -8.25
N GLU A 72 0.56 -16.21 -8.22
CA GLU A 72 -0.86 -16.55 -8.08
C GLU A 72 -1.58 -16.42 -9.43
N TRP A 73 -2.10 -17.53 -9.97
CA TRP A 73 -2.76 -17.56 -11.28
C TRP A 73 -4.23 -17.97 -11.13
N PHE A 74 -5.10 -17.39 -11.97
CA PHE A 74 -6.53 -17.73 -12.06
C PHE A 74 -7.28 -17.73 -10.71
N LYS A 75 -6.92 -16.83 -9.80
CA LYS A 75 -7.62 -16.64 -8.53
C LYS A 75 -8.68 -15.55 -8.65
N SER A 76 -9.80 -15.75 -7.98
CA SER A 76 -10.84 -14.72 -7.83
C SER A 76 -10.43 -13.57 -6.92
N GLU A 77 -9.47 -13.82 -6.02
CA GLU A 77 -8.88 -12.84 -5.11
C GLU A 77 -7.37 -13.03 -5.06
N VAL A 78 -6.61 -11.92 -5.18
CA VAL A 78 -5.14 -11.92 -5.22
C VAL A 78 -4.60 -10.87 -4.26
N ARG A 79 -3.53 -11.18 -3.52
CA ARG A 79 -2.89 -10.19 -2.64
C ARG A 79 -1.83 -9.43 -3.41
N TYR A 80 -2.02 -8.12 -3.56
CA TYR A 80 -1.15 -7.27 -4.39
C TYR A 80 -0.95 -5.91 -3.73
N LEU A 81 0.30 -5.41 -3.69
CA LEU A 81 0.68 -4.09 -3.16
C LEU A 81 -0.04 -3.70 -1.84
N GLY A 82 -0.04 -4.59 -0.85
CA GLY A 82 -0.63 -4.29 0.46
C GLY A 82 -2.15 -4.33 0.52
N HIS A 83 -2.86 -4.74 -0.54
CA HIS A 83 -4.32 -4.94 -0.54
C HIS A 83 -4.72 -6.28 -1.14
N VAL A 84 -5.99 -6.66 -0.98
CA VAL A 84 -6.58 -7.81 -1.67
C VAL A 84 -7.35 -7.26 -2.88
N THR A 85 -6.91 -7.61 -4.08
CA THR A 85 -7.63 -7.28 -5.31
C THR A 85 -8.68 -8.35 -5.56
N VAL A 86 -9.90 -7.93 -5.80
CA VAL A 86 -11.07 -8.77 -6.09
C VAL A 86 -11.71 -8.30 -7.38
N LYS A 87 -12.60 -9.10 -7.97
CA LYS A 87 -13.26 -8.76 -9.24
C LYS A 87 -13.85 -7.34 -9.27
N ASP A 88 -14.54 -6.96 -8.20
CA ASP A 88 -15.28 -5.70 -8.16
C ASP A 88 -14.42 -4.51 -7.68
N GLY A 89 -13.18 -4.74 -7.23
CA GLY A 89 -12.46 -3.71 -6.49
C GLY A 89 -11.22 -4.15 -5.72
N LYS A 90 -10.94 -3.41 -4.65
CA LYS A 90 -9.82 -3.64 -3.73
C LYS A 90 -10.35 -3.66 -2.31
N ARG A 91 -9.83 -4.56 -1.48
CA ARG A 91 -10.15 -4.69 -0.05
C ARG A 91 -8.89 -4.54 0.80
N CYS A 92 -9.06 -4.03 2.02
CA CYS A 92 -8.02 -4.04 3.04
C CYS A 92 -7.63 -5.48 3.41
N GLN A 93 -6.38 -5.69 3.83
CA GLN A 93 -5.99 -7.03 4.30
C GLN A 93 -6.56 -7.30 5.69
N ALA A 94 -7.03 -8.53 5.93
CA ALA A 94 -7.51 -8.96 7.25
C ALA A 94 -6.49 -8.69 8.36
N LYS A 95 -5.20 -8.90 8.09
CA LYS A 95 -4.11 -8.62 9.05
C LYS A 95 -4.02 -7.15 9.46
N GLU A 96 -4.26 -6.22 8.54
CA GLU A 96 -4.22 -4.77 8.83
C GLU A 96 -5.44 -4.37 9.65
N ILE A 97 -6.62 -4.90 9.29
CA ILE A 97 -7.86 -4.72 10.05
C ILE A 97 -7.69 -5.28 11.47
N ASP A 98 -7.12 -6.47 11.62
CA ASP A 98 -6.93 -7.13 12.92
C ASP A 98 -5.88 -6.42 13.77
N ALA A 99 -4.78 -5.95 13.16
CA ALA A 99 -3.80 -5.14 13.86
C ALA A 99 -4.42 -3.85 14.41
N LEU A 100 -5.33 -3.24 13.65
CA LEU A 100 -6.00 -2.01 14.04
C LEU A 100 -7.09 -2.25 15.09
N LYS A 101 -7.86 -3.34 14.98
CA LYS A 101 -8.81 -3.80 16.01
C LYS A 101 -8.13 -4.04 17.35
N ASN A 102 -6.96 -4.68 17.33
CA ASN A 102 -6.21 -5.02 18.54
C ASN A 102 -5.26 -3.91 19.01
N ALA A 103 -5.19 -2.79 18.30
CA ALA A 103 -4.35 -1.66 18.69
C ALA A 103 -4.81 -1.10 20.05
N ALA A 104 -3.87 -1.04 20.99
CA ALA A 104 -4.05 -0.40 22.30
C ALA A 104 -4.04 1.13 22.16
N ALA A 105 -4.61 1.80 23.17
CA ALA A 105 -4.56 3.27 23.25
C ALA A 105 -3.10 3.76 23.26
N CYS A 106 -2.82 4.86 22.56
CA CYS A 106 -1.48 5.40 22.47
C CYS A 106 -1.13 6.17 23.75
N SER A 107 -0.06 5.77 24.43
CA SER A 107 0.42 6.42 25.65
C SER A 107 1.47 7.51 25.39
N ASP A 108 2.01 7.59 24.18
CA ASP A 108 3.04 8.57 23.82
C ASP A 108 2.90 9.04 22.36
N LYS A 109 3.67 10.07 21.99
CA LYS A 109 3.68 10.61 20.62
C LYS A 109 4.18 9.60 19.58
N ARG A 110 5.08 8.69 19.95
CA ARG A 110 5.71 7.75 19.01
C ARG A 110 4.75 6.63 18.62
N SER A 111 4.07 6.05 19.58
CA SER A 111 2.97 5.11 19.41
C SER A 111 1.83 5.73 18.61
N LEU A 112 1.48 7.00 18.87
CA LEU A 112 0.48 7.72 18.09
C LEU A 112 0.91 7.93 16.64
N GLN A 113 2.17 8.30 16.38
CA GLN A 113 2.71 8.41 15.02
C GLN A 113 2.69 7.06 14.28
N SER A 114 3.07 5.98 14.97
CA SER A 114 3.02 4.63 14.41
C SER A 114 1.59 4.22 14.05
N PHE A 115 0.63 4.47 14.95
CA PHE A 115 -0.79 4.22 14.71
C PHE A 115 -1.32 5.03 13.52
N LEU A 116 -1.07 6.34 13.49
CA LEU A 116 -1.52 7.20 12.38
C LEU A 116 -0.84 6.85 11.05
N GLY A 117 0.39 6.32 11.08
CA GLY A 117 1.05 5.77 9.89
C GLY A 117 0.30 4.57 9.33
N LEU A 118 -0.07 3.60 10.19
CA LEU A 118 -0.86 2.43 9.79
C LEU A 118 -2.25 2.86 9.26
N VAL A 119 -2.94 3.72 9.99
CA VAL A 119 -4.28 4.21 9.62
C VAL A 119 -4.21 5.04 8.33
N GLY A 120 -3.11 5.76 8.09
CA GLY A 120 -2.86 6.50 6.87
C GLY A 120 -2.82 5.63 5.61
N CYS A 121 -2.29 4.40 5.70
CA CYS A 121 -2.33 3.44 4.59
C CYS A 121 -3.76 3.02 4.21
N LEU A 122 -4.69 3.05 5.18
CA LEU A 122 -6.10 2.69 5.00
C LEU A 122 -6.99 3.90 4.69
N ARG A 123 -6.42 5.11 4.58
CA ARG A 123 -7.16 6.35 4.32
C ARG A 123 -8.14 6.26 3.14
N PRO A 124 -7.80 5.65 1.98
CA PRO A 124 -8.73 5.59 0.85
C PRO A 124 -10.05 4.86 1.17
N PHE A 125 -10.03 3.94 2.13
CA PHE A 125 -11.20 3.14 2.50
C PHE A 125 -12.10 3.89 3.48
N ILE A 126 -11.54 4.81 4.27
CA ILE A 126 -12.24 5.46 5.40
C ILE A 126 -12.90 6.76 4.93
N ARG A 127 -14.24 6.78 4.89
CA ARG A 127 -15.00 8.01 4.67
C ARG A 127 -14.73 9.02 5.79
N ARG A 128 -14.62 10.32 5.47
CA ARG A 128 -14.39 11.41 6.45
C ARG A 128 -13.16 11.21 7.35
N PHE A 129 -12.12 10.55 6.84
CA PHE A 129 -10.87 10.28 7.57
C PHE A 129 -10.29 11.48 8.34
N ALA A 130 -10.33 12.67 7.74
CA ALA A 130 -9.79 13.89 8.35
C ALA A 130 -10.50 14.26 9.65
N GLU A 131 -11.82 14.08 9.73
CA GLU A 131 -12.61 14.40 10.92
C GLU A 131 -12.20 13.51 12.11
N TYR A 132 -12.04 12.21 11.86
CA TYR A 132 -11.64 11.26 12.90
C TYR A 132 -10.17 11.41 13.32
N THR A 133 -9.28 11.79 12.41
CA THR A 133 -7.84 11.94 12.72
C THR A 133 -7.46 13.31 13.27
N ALA A 134 -8.23 14.37 13.01
CA ALA A 134 -7.93 15.73 13.45
C ALA A 134 -7.54 15.85 14.95
N PRO A 135 -8.32 15.30 15.92
CA PRO A 135 -7.95 15.39 17.33
C PRO A 135 -6.66 14.63 17.68
N LEU A 136 -6.32 13.59 16.93
CA LEU A 136 -5.08 12.82 17.10
C LEU A 136 -3.87 13.56 16.52
N PHE A 137 -3.99 14.11 15.31
CA PHE A 137 -2.94 14.93 14.70
C PHE A 137 -2.62 16.18 15.53
N ASN A 138 -3.60 16.74 16.25
CA ASN A 138 -3.38 17.86 17.16
C ASN A 138 -2.37 17.53 18.28
N LEU A 139 -2.33 16.29 18.78
CA LEU A 139 -1.35 15.86 19.78
C LEU A 139 0.09 15.78 19.25
N LEU A 140 0.24 15.68 17.92
CA LEU A 140 1.54 15.64 17.25
C LEU A 140 2.10 17.03 16.91
N LYS A 141 1.33 18.10 17.10
CA LYS A 141 1.79 19.47 16.84
C LYS A 141 2.95 19.85 17.75
N LYS A 142 3.87 20.64 17.20
CA LYS A 142 5.04 21.16 17.94
C LYS A 142 4.55 22.08 19.07
N GLY A 143 5.10 21.89 20.26
CA GLY A 143 4.72 22.68 21.45
C GLY A 143 3.45 22.22 22.16
N THR A 144 2.73 21.22 21.62
CA THR A 144 1.54 20.66 22.28
C THR A 144 1.95 19.60 23.31
N VAL A 145 1.40 19.69 24.53
CA VAL A 145 1.52 18.65 25.56
C VAL A 145 0.73 17.42 25.10
N PHE A 146 1.32 16.23 25.25
CA PHE A 146 0.59 15.00 24.96
C PHE A 146 -0.40 14.73 26.08
N ASP A 147 -1.67 15.02 25.82
CA ASP A 147 -2.77 14.79 26.74
C ASP A 147 -3.82 13.90 26.09
N TRP A 148 -3.98 12.68 26.61
CA TRP A 148 -4.90 11.69 26.08
C TRP A 148 -6.25 11.78 26.80
N GLY A 149 -7.07 12.75 26.38
CA GLY A 149 -8.38 12.99 26.95
C GLY A 149 -9.51 12.18 26.31
N PRO A 150 -10.77 12.39 26.76
CA PRO A 150 -11.95 11.73 26.22
C PRO A 150 -12.11 11.93 24.71
N ARG A 151 -11.86 13.15 24.22
CA ARG A 151 -11.97 13.48 22.79
C ARG A 151 -11.03 12.65 21.91
N GLN A 152 -9.82 12.36 22.39
CA GLN A 152 -8.85 11.54 21.67
C GLN A 152 -9.18 10.05 21.78
N ALA A 153 -9.66 9.60 22.93
CA ALA A 153 -10.15 8.24 23.11
C ALA A 153 -11.35 7.94 22.20
N ASP A 154 -12.31 8.86 22.11
CA ASP A 154 -13.48 8.74 21.24
C ASP A 154 -13.09 8.73 19.77
N ALA A 155 -12.19 9.62 19.36
CA ALA A 155 -11.67 9.66 18.00
C ALA A 155 -10.91 8.38 17.63
N PHE A 156 -10.08 7.86 18.54
CA PHE A 156 -9.37 6.60 18.37
C PHE A 156 -10.34 5.43 18.21
N LYS A 157 -11.40 5.38 19.02
CA LYS A 157 -12.45 4.36 18.91
C LYS A 157 -13.22 4.46 17.60
N ALA A 158 -13.67 5.67 17.24
CA ALA A 158 -14.42 5.93 16.00
C ALA A 158 -13.60 5.55 14.75
N GLN A 159 -12.28 5.80 14.75
CA GLN A 159 -11.41 5.34 13.67
C GLN A 159 -11.36 3.83 13.55
N LYS A 160 -11.24 3.13 14.68
CA LYS A 160 -11.22 1.67 14.68
C LYS A 160 -12.51 1.09 14.12
N GLU A 161 -13.65 1.69 14.46
CA GLU A 161 -14.96 1.29 13.93
C GLU A 161 -15.09 1.57 12.43
N ALA A 162 -14.71 2.77 11.98
CA ALA A 162 -14.81 3.16 10.58
C ALA A 162 -13.96 2.28 9.64
N VAL A 163 -12.78 1.83 10.09
CA VAL A 163 -11.93 0.90 9.32
C VAL A 163 -12.57 -0.48 9.18
N VAL A 164 -13.30 -0.94 10.20
CA VAL A 164 -13.96 -2.25 10.18
C VAL A 164 -15.16 -2.24 9.23
N GLU A 165 -15.87 -1.12 9.15
CA GLU A 165 -16.98 -0.92 8.22
C GLU A 165 -16.49 -0.74 6.76
N ALA A 166 -15.35 -0.08 6.58
CA ALA A 166 -14.74 0.20 5.29
C ALA A 166 -13.93 -0.99 4.73
N ALA A 167 -14.61 -1.91 4.04
CA ALA A 167 -13.97 -3.14 3.55
C ALA A 167 -13.63 -3.15 2.04
N LEU A 168 -14.35 -2.41 1.19
CA LEU A 168 -14.26 -2.55 -0.27
C LEU A 168 -14.30 -1.19 -0.99
N LEU A 169 -13.30 -0.94 -1.82
CA LEU A 169 -13.28 0.13 -2.81
C LEU A 169 -13.53 -0.45 -4.18
N TYR A 170 -14.57 0.01 -4.86
CA TYR A 170 -14.92 -0.47 -6.19
C TYR A 170 -13.96 0.05 -7.25
N THR A 171 -13.64 -0.78 -8.23
CA THR A 171 -12.87 -0.34 -9.40
C THR A 171 -13.76 0.54 -10.28
N PRO A 172 -13.30 1.72 -10.72
CA PRO A 172 -14.07 2.57 -11.61
C PRO A 172 -14.32 1.87 -12.95
N GLU A 173 -15.58 1.83 -13.40
CA GLU A 173 -15.91 1.29 -14.72
C GLU A 173 -15.54 2.31 -15.81
N PRO A 174 -14.69 1.94 -16.79
CA PRO A 174 -14.34 2.83 -17.89
C PRO A 174 -15.58 3.22 -18.71
N GLY A 175 -15.71 4.50 -19.03
CA GLY A 175 -16.79 5.01 -19.89
C GLY A 175 -18.08 5.39 -19.17
N GLN A 176 -18.17 5.18 -17.85
CA GLN A 176 -19.26 5.71 -17.02
C GLN A 176 -18.95 7.12 -16.48
N PRO A 177 -19.97 7.99 -16.27
CA PRO A 177 -19.76 9.26 -15.61
C PRO A 177 -19.40 9.06 -14.13
N TYR A 178 -18.36 9.75 -13.67
CA TYR A 178 -17.98 9.77 -12.26
C TYR A 178 -18.61 10.96 -11.55
N THR A 179 -19.14 10.74 -10.36
CA THR A 179 -19.59 11.81 -9.46
C THR A 179 -18.57 11.94 -8.35
N ILE A 180 -18.02 13.14 -8.16
CA ILE A 180 -17.14 13.44 -7.04
C ILE A 180 -17.95 14.28 -6.05
N GLU A 181 -18.15 13.75 -4.85
CA GLU A 181 -18.77 14.49 -3.77
C GLU A 181 -17.68 15.17 -2.95
N THR A 182 -17.73 16.51 -2.89
CA THR A 182 -16.77 17.29 -2.10
C THR A 182 -17.47 18.00 -0.97
N ASP A 183 -16.84 18.01 0.20
CA ASP A 183 -17.29 18.75 1.37
C ASP A 183 -16.08 19.38 2.08
N ALA A 184 -16.28 20.57 2.63
CA ALA A 184 -15.22 21.34 3.27
C ALA A 184 -15.73 21.98 4.56
N SER A 185 -14.91 21.87 5.60
CA SER A 185 -15.14 22.51 6.88
C SER A 185 -13.86 23.20 7.38
N VAL A 186 -13.98 23.98 8.46
CA VAL A 186 -12.82 24.60 9.14
C VAL A 186 -11.79 23.56 9.59
N LEU A 187 -12.22 22.31 9.81
CA LEU A 187 -11.36 21.24 10.30
C LEU A 187 -10.69 20.43 9.17
N GLY A 188 -11.23 20.44 7.95
CA GLY A 188 -10.68 19.65 6.85
C GLY A 188 -11.52 19.64 5.58
N ILE A 189 -10.94 19.05 4.53
CA ILE A 189 -11.55 18.85 3.22
C ILE A 189 -11.71 17.35 3.00
N GLY A 190 -12.87 16.94 2.49
CA GLY A 190 -13.17 15.57 2.08
C GLY A 190 -13.60 15.53 0.61
N ALA A 191 -13.19 14.47 -0.07
CA ALA A 191 -13.71 14.09 -1.37
C ALA A 191 -13.89 12.57 -1.38
N VAL A 192 -14.98 12.11 -1.99
CA VAL A 192 -15.26 10.69 -2.26
C VAL A 192 -15.68 10.55 -3.72
#